data_AF-A0A6C0E6I6-F1
#
_entry.id   AF-A0A6C0E6I6-F1
#
_cell.length_a   1.000
_cell.length_b   1.000
_cell.length_c   1.000
_cell.angle_alpha   90.00
_cell.angle_beta   90.00
_cell.angle_gamma   90.00
#
_symmetry.space_group_name_H-M   'P 1'
#
loop_
_entity.id
_entity.type
_entity.pdbx_description
1 polymer ?
#
loop_
_entity_poly.entity_id
_entity_poly.type
_entity_poly.pdbx_seq_one_letter_code
_entity_poly.pdbx_strand_id
1 'polypeptide(L)'
;MNQTFSRAYLQGLHKQEYIEKIINSFIDMLQAVAASGKTSYVYVPAPTPHATMDDFVAAFKLKFPGCYISYQEVWVALDLKKGILIDWS
;
A
#
# COMPACT_ATOMS: atom_id res chain seq x y z
N MET A 1 -31.55 12.73 14.76
CA MET A 1 -31.70 11.47 13.99
C MET A 1 -30.48 10.62 14.26
N ASN A 2 -30.60 9.48 14.93
CA ASN A 2 -29.48 8.54 15.13
C ASN A 2 -29.38 7.65 13.88
N GLN A 3 -28.32 7.82 13.09
CA GLN A 3 -27.98 6.87 12.03
C GLN A 3 -27.24 5.69 12.66
N THR A 4 -27.84 4.50 12.59
CA THR A 4 -27.21 3.25 13.01
C THR A 4 -26.46 2.67 11.82
N PHE A 5 -25.12 2.66 11.89
CA PHE A 5 -24.28 2.06 10.87
C PHE A 5 -24.16 0.55 11.07
N SER A 6 -24.09 -0.21 9.98
CA SER A 6 -23.88 -1.65 10.06
C SER A 6 -22.43 -1.97 10.46
N ARG A 7 -22.21 -3.11 11.14
CA ARG A 7 -20.86 -3.57 11.52
C ARG A 7 -19.95 -3.74 10.29
N ALA A 8 -20.49 -4.25 9.19
CA ALA A 8 -19.76 -4.41 7.93
C ALA A 8 -19.30 -3.06 7.37
N TYR A 9 -20.13 -2.02 7.46
CA TYR A 9 -19.79 -0.66 7.04
C TYR A 9 -18.65 -0.08 7.89
N LEU A 10 -18.72 -0.22 9.22
CA LEU A 10 -17.65 0.24 10.11
C LEU A 10 -16.33 -0.51 9.85
N GLN A 11 -16.39 -1.82 9.63
CA GLN A 11 -15.21 -2.61 9.26
C GLN A 11 -14.61 -2.18 7.92
N GLY A 12 -15.44 -1.82 6.94
CA GLY A 12 -15.00 -1.27 5.66
C GLY A 12 -14.29 0.07 5.80
N LEU A 13 -14.80 0.98 6.64
CA LEU A 13 -14.17 2.27 6.92
C LEU A 13 -12.79 2.10 7.56
N HIS A 14 -12.67 1.26 8.59
CA HIS A 14 -11.38 0.99 9.23
C HIS A 14 -10.34 0.37 8.29
N LYS A 15 -10.79 -0.50 7.37
CA LYS A 15 -9.94 -1.06 6.32
C LYS A 15 -9.43 0.04 5.38
N GLN A 16 -10.31 0.93 4.93
CA GLN A 16 -9.95 2.00 4.02
C GLN A 16 -9.00 3.01 4.68
N GLU A 17 -9.29 3.47 5.90
CA GLU A 17 -8.43 4.36 6.67
C GLU A 17 -7.03 3.77 6.90
N TYR A 18 -6.95 2.47 7.20
CA TYR A 18 -5.69 1.78 7.36
C TYR A 18 -4.88 1.76 6.06
N ILE A 19 -5.51 1.40 4.94
CA ILE A 19 -4.86 1.37 3.62
C ILE A 19 -4.38 2.78 3.23
N GLU A 20 -5.22 3.80 3.40
CA GLU A 20 -4.86 5.19 3.09
C GLU A 20 -3.68 5.68 3.93
N LYS A 21 -3.62 5.34 5.22
CA LYS A 21 -2.50 5.69 6.09
C LYS A 21 -1.18 5.08 5.58
N ILE A 22 -1.21 3.81 5.14
CA ILE A 22 -0.03 3.14 4.58
C ILE A 22 0.40 3.80 3.27
N ILE A 23 -0.54 4.12 2.38
CA ILE A 23 -0.25 4.78 1.10
C ILE A 23 0.34 6.17 1.32
N ASN A 24 -0.22 6.97 2.24
CA ASN A 24 0.28 8.32 2.51
C ASN A 24 1.69 8.27 3.11
N SER A 25 1.93 7.40 4.10
CA SER A 25 3.27 7.20 4.65
C SER A 25 4.28 6.76 3.58
N PHE A 26 3.81 6.02 2.58
CA PHE A 26 4.63 5.65 1.44
C PHE A 26 4.92 6.84 0.52
N ILE A 27 3.93 7.66 0.18
CA ILE A 27 4.12 8.87 -0.62
C ILE A 27 5.17 9.79 0.03
N ASP A 28 5.11 9.97 1.34
CA ASP A 28 6.09 10.77 2.07
C ASP A 28 7.51 10.18 1.93
N MET A 29 7.63 8.85 2.04
CA MET A 29 8.89 8.15 1.82
C MET A 29 9.39 8.31 0.39
N LEU A 30 8.52 8.21 -0.60
CA LEU A 30 8.87 8.43 -2.01
C LEU A 30 9.40 9.82 -2.26
N GLN A 31 8.74 10.83 -1.74
CA GLN A 31 9.17 12.22 -1.92
C GLN A 31 10.57 12.42 -1.33
N ALA A 32 10.84 11.85 -0.16
CA ALA A 32 12.16 11.87 0.45
C ALA A 32 13.22 11.12 -0.38
N VAL A 33 12.88 9.96 -0.93
CA VAL A 33 13.81 9.14 -1.72
C VAL A 33 14.05 9.73 -3.12
N ALA A 34 13.01 10.26 -3.77
CA ALA A 34 13.10 10.95 -5.06
C ALA A 34 13.96 12.21 -4.95
N ALA A 35 13.84 12.97 -3.84
CA ALA A 35 14.73 14.09 -3.54
C ALA A 35 16.21 13.66 -3.42
N SER A 36 16.48 12.37 -3.17
CA SER A 36 17.83 11.78 -3.11
C SER A 36 18.29 11.10 -4.41
N GLY A 37 17.48 11.13 -5.48
CA GLY A 37 17.82 10.58 -6.80
C GLY A 37 17.84 9.05 -6.89
N LYS A 38 17.13 8.34 -6.00
CA LYS A 38 17.09 6.86 -5.99
C LYS A 38 15.71 6.33 -6.44
N THR A 39 15.70 5.19 -7.12
CA THR A 39 14.49 4.41 -7.40
C THR A 39 14.14 3.56 -6.17
N SER A 40 12.94 3.75 -5.61
CA SER A 40 12.52 3.13 -4.35
C SER A 40 11.72 1.84 -4.56
N TYR A 41 12.00 0.83 -3.74
CA TYR A 41 11.16 -0.35 -3.52
C TYR A 41 10.33 -0.15 -2.24
N VAL A 42 9.07 -0.60 -2.23
CA VAL A 42 8.20 -0.47 -1.04
C VAL A 42 8.10 -1.79 -0.33
N TYR A 43 8.52 -1.82 0.93
CA TYR A 43 8.14 -2.88 1.85
C TYR A 43 6.76 -2.53 2.44
N VAL A 44 5.75 -3.32 2.10
CA VAL A 44 4.45 -3.23 2.78
C VAL A 44 4.48 -4.26 3.91
N PRO A 45 4.17 -3.87 5.16
CA PRO A 45 4.10 -4.82 6.27
C PRO A 45 3.09 -5.93 5.96
N ALA A 46 3.34 -7.12 6.53
CA ALA A 46 2.55 -8.32 6.30
C ALA A 46 1.03 -8.05 6.32
N PRO A 47 0.25 -8.75 5.48
CA PRO A 47 -1.19 -8.54 5.38
C PRO A 47 -1.83 -8.63 6.76
N THR A 48 -2.70 -7.67 7.07
CA THR A 48 -3.46 -7.69 8.32
C THR A 48 -4.74 -8.49 8.11
N PRO A 49 -5.43 -8.94 9.18
CA PRO A 49 -6.75 -9.57 9.05
C PRO A 49 -7.79 -8.69 8.34
N HIS A 50 -7.49 -7.40 8.15
CA HIS A 50 -8.39 -6.40 7.62
C HIS A 50 -8.05 -5.97 6.19
N ALA A 51 -6.83 -6.19 5.70
CA ALA A 51 -6.40 -5.80 4.36
C ALA A 51 -5.45 -6.83 3.75
N THR A 52 -5.81 -7.33 2.56
CA THR A 52 -4.99 -8.25 1.77
C THR A 52 -4.00 -7.48 0.90
N MET A 53 -3.02 -8.19 0.33
CA MET A 53 -2.08 -7.57 -0.62
C MET A 53 -2.78 -7.07 -1.89
N ASP A 54 -3.85 -7.76 -2.33
CA ASP A 54 -4.64 -7.32 -3.48
C ASP A 54 -5.36 -6.00 -3.19
N ASP A 55 -5.82 -5.77 -1.96
CA ASP A 55 -6.42 -4.50 -1.55
C ASP A 55 -5.42 -3.34 -1.68
N PHE A 56 -4.18 -3.57 -1.26
CA PHE A 56 -3.11 -2.58 -1.43
C PHE A 56 -2.79 -2.37 -2.90
N VAL A 57 -2.59 -3.42 -3.70
CA VAL A 57 -2.31 -3.30 -5.14
C VAL A 57 -3.42 -2.51 -5.85
N ALA A 58 -4.69 -2.79 -5.55
CA ALA A 58 -5.82 -2.06 -6.12
C ALA A 58 -5.81 -0.59 -5.72
N ALA A 59 -5.57 -0.29 -4.44
CA ALA A 59 -5.52 1.09 -3.95
C ALA A 59 -4.32 1.88 -4.53
N PHE A 60 -3.17 1.23 -4.69
CA PHE A 60 -2.02 1.81 -5.37
C PHE A 60 -2.32 2.08 -6.85
N LYS A 61 -2.99 1.16 -7.56
CA LYS A 61 -3.37 1.38 -8.97
C LYS A 61 -4.32 2.55 -9.13
N LEU A 62 -5.23 2.75 -8.18
CA LEU A 62 -6.13 3.90 -8.17
C LEU A 62 -5.36 5.23 -7.97
N LYS A 63 -4.33 5.23 -7.11
CA LYS A 63 -3.53 6.44 -6.83
C LYS A 63 -2.49 6.75 -7.89
N PHE A 64 -1.96 5.73 -8.56
CA PHE A 64 -0.92 5.86 -9.57
C PHE A 64 -1.36 5.18 -10.88
N PRO A 65 -2.40 5.71 -11.56
CA PRO A 65 -3.02 5.04 -12.72
C PRO A 65 -2.11 4.90 -13.95
N GLY A 66 -0.99 5.64 -14.00
CA GLY A 66 0.01 5.54 -15.06
C GLY A 66 1.21 4.64 -14.73
N CYS A 67 1.25 4.05 -13.53
CA CYS A 67 2.38 3.24 -13.08
C CYS A 67 2.06 1.76 -13.21
N TYR A 68 3.08 0.95 -13.50
CA TYR A 68 2.97 -0.49 -13.34
C TYR A 68 3.10 -0.83 -11.85
N ILE A 69 2.08 -1.49 -11.30
CA ILE A 69 2.00 -1.81 -9.88
C ILE A 69 1.76 -3.30 -9.72
N SER A 70 2.68 -3.95 -9.00
CA SER A 70 2.62 -5.39 -8.72
C SER A 70 3.11 -5.68 -7.30
N TYR A 71 2.55 -6.71 -6.68
CA TYR A 71 3.14 -7.29 -5.47
C TYR A 71 4.28 -8.23 -5.87
N GLN A 72 5.43 -8.12 -5.22
CA GLN A 72 6.60 -8.96 -5.47
C GLN A 72 7.16 -9.55 -4.18
N GLU A 73 7.67 -10.76 -4.29
CA GLU A 73 8.45 -11.44 -3.26
C GLU A 73 9.85 -11.69 -3.82
N VAL A 74 10.86 -11.03 -3.26
CA VAL A 74 12.24 -11.10 -3.73
C VAL A 74 13.12 -11.58 -2.60
N TRP A 75 13.89 -12.64 -2.85
CA TRP A 75 14.93 -13.09 -1.94
C TRP A 75 16.14 -12.16 -2.04
N VAL A 76 16.46 -11.48 -0.94
CA VAL A 76 17.64 -10.62 -0.82
C VAL A 76 18.57 -11.25 0.21
N ALA A 77 19.69 -11.80 -0.26
CA ALA A 77 20.61 -12.63 0.52
C ALA A 77 19.90 -13.84 1.15
N LEU A 78 19.57 -13.78 2.45
CA LEU A 78 18.89 -14.84 3.20
C LEU A 78 17.49 -14.44 3.67
N ASP A 79 17.05 -13.22 3.35
CA ASP A 79 15.75 -12.69 3.75
C ASP A 79 14.78 -12.65 2.56
N LEU A 80 13.57 -13.19 2.75
CA LEU A 80 12.47 -12.96 1.83
C LEU A 80 11.89 -11.56 2.07
N LYS A 81 12.09 -10.65 1.11
CA LYS A 81 11.46 -9.34 1.12
C LYS A 81 10.16 -9.41 0.33
N LYS A 82 9.08 -8.92 0.93
CA LYS A 82 7.75 -8.85 0.34
C LYS A 82 7.35 -7.40 0.22
N GLY A 83 6.74 -7.01 -0.89
CA GLY A 83 6.51 -5.61 -1.12
C GLY A 83 5.69 -5.30 -2.36
N ILE A 84 5.37 -4.03 -2.52
CA ILE A 84 4.74 -3.51 -3.73
C ILE A 84 5.84 -2.84 -4.56
N LEU A 85 5.98 -3.31 -5.79
CA LEU A 85 6.77 -2.63 -6.81
C LEU A 85 5.87 -1.61 -7.50
N ILE A 86 6.36 -0.38 -7.58
CA ILE A 86 5.77 0.69 -8.39
C ILE A 86 6.83 1.11 -9.40
N ASP A 87 6.51 0.93 -10.68
CA ASP A 87 7.34 1.34 -11.79
C ASP A 87 6.69 2.50 -12.54
N TRP A 88 7.42 3.61 -12.63
CA TRP A 88 7.03 4.90 -13.21
C TRP A 88 7.86 5.26 -14.45
N SER A 89 8.63 4.31 -14.99
CA SER A 89 9.38 4.47 -16.24
C SER A 89 8.50 4.74 -17.46
#